data_AF-A0A1M4BKV3-F1
#
_entry.id   AF-A0A1M4BKV3-F1
#
_cell.length_a   1.000
_cell.length_b   1.000
_cell.length_c   1.000
_cell.angle_alpha   90.00
_cell.angle_beta   90.00
_cell.angle_gamma   90.00
#
_symmetry.space_group_name_H-M   'P 1'
#
loop_
_entity.id
_entity.type
_entity.pdbx_description
1 polymer ?
#
loop_
_entity_poly.entity_id
_entity_poly.type
_entity_poly.pdbx_seq_one_letter_code
_entity_poly.pdbx_strand_id
1 'polypeptide(L)'
;MKPLRTVNFEPKRIRKAKRKALVRGYVANKVADVRTEMQDRAEFFRNLRIMKMQRRKIAAEMAFLADDLRALQREVASVERRHPTVDLKLVDETHDLVRDALKAASVAADEYFAFSRQRIYYIKELAA
;
A
#
# COMPACT_ATOMS: atom_id res chain seq x y z
N MET A 1 -31.37 66.91 -19.39
CA MET A 1 -30.47 66.67 -18.24
C MET A 1 -29.91 65.26 -18.33
N LYS A 2 -28.59 65.07 -18.40
CA LYS A 2 -27.97 63.73 -18.34
C LYS A 2 -27.82 63.32 -16.87
N PRO A 3 -28.20 62.10 -16.46
CA PRO A 3 -28.00 61.66 -15.08
C PRO A 3 -26.50 61.54 -14.79
N LEU A 4 -26.07 62.19 -13.72
CA LEU A 4 -24.72 62.07 -13.18
C LEU A 4 -24.49 60.59 -12.83
N ARG A 5 -23.55 59.93 -13.52
CA ARG A 5 -22.99 58.65 -13.09
C ARG A 5 -22.41 58.85 -11.70
N THR A 6 -23.11 58.42 -10.67
CA THR A 6 -22.56 58.29 -9.31
C THR A 6 -21.52 57.19 -9.37
N VAL A 7 -20.26 57.60 -9.51
CA VAL A 7 -19.14 56.67 -9.44
C VAL A 7 -19.04 56.25 -7.98
N ASN A 8 -19.49 55.02 -7.67
CA ASN A 8 -19.41 54.41 -6.35
C ASN A 8 -17.94 54.20 -5.96
N PHE A 9 -17.26 55.29 -5.58
CA PHE A 9 -15.92 55.25 -5.05
C PHE A 9 -15.99 54.88 -3.57
N GLU A 10 -15.83 53.59 -3.28
CA GLU A 10 -15.62 53.17 -1.90
C GLU A 10 -14.39 53.90 -1.31
N PRO A 11 -14.53 54.51 -0.12
CA PRO A 11 -13.42 55.15 0.58
C PRO A 11 -12.21 54.21 0.64
N LYS A 12 -11.00 54.75 0.39
CA LYS A 12 -9.74 53.98 0.34
C LYS A 12 -9.53 53.07 1.56
N ARG A 13 -9.99 53.50 2.74
CA ARG A 13 -9.95 52.71 3.98
C ARG A 13 -10.79 51.42 3.90
N ILE A 14 -12.00 51.50 3.35
CA ILE A 14 -12.91 50.37 3.19
C ILE A 14 -12.34 49.36 2.18
N ARG A 15 -11.86 49.84 1.02
CA ARG A 15 -11.19 48.98 0.03
C ARG A 15 -9.96 48.27 0.59
N LYS A 16 -9.13 48.96 1.40
CA LYS A 16 -7.97 48.37 2.07
C LYS A 16 -8.37 47.32 3.11
N ALA A 17 -9.44 47.56 3.86
CA ALA A 17 -9.98 46.61 4.83
C ALA A 17 -10.51 45.33 4.15
N LYS A 18 -11.32 45.47 3.09
CA LYS A 18 -11.81 44.34 2.27
C LYS A 18 -10.67 43.52 1.68
N ARG A 19 -9.66 44.17 1.09
CA ARG A 19 -8.46 43.47 0.57
C ARG A 19 -7.70 42.71 1.65
N LYS A 20 -7.52 43.32 2.84
CA LYS A 20 -6.88 42.63 3.98
C LYS A 20 -7.70 41.43 4.46
N ALA A 21 -9.02 41.54 4.53
CA ALA A 21 -9.90 40.43 4.91
C ALA A 21 -9.81 39.29 3.89
N LEU A 22 -9.82 39.60 2.59
CA LEU A 22 -9.69 38.61 1.52
C LEU A 22 -8.33 37.91 1.54
N VAL A 23 -7.25 38.65 1.76
CA VAL A 23 -5.90 38.07 1.94
C VAL A 23 -5.84 37.19 3.19
N ARG A 24 -6.42 37.62 4.32
CA ARG A 24 -6.50 36.81 5.54
C ARG A 24 -7.30 35.53 5.33
N GLY A 25 -8.44 35.60 4.63
CA GLY A 25 -9.25 34.43 4.28
C GLY A 25 -8.49 33.47 3.37
N TYR A 26 -7.80 33.98 2.34
CA TYR A 26 -6.94 33.18 1.48
C TYR A 26 -5.80 32.49 2.26
N VAL A 27 -5.14 33.21 3.17
CA VAL A 27 -4.09 32.64 4.03
C VAL A 27 -4.68 31.57 4.95
N ALA A 28 -5.85 31.81 5.54
CA ALA A 28 -6.51 30.84 6.42
C ALA A 28 -6.88 29.55 5.66
N ASN A 29 -7.44 29.68 4.44
CA ASN A 29 -7.75 28.54 3.57
C ASN A 29 -6.48 27.77 3.23
N LYS A 30 -5.41 28.46 2.80
CA LYS A 30 -4.14 27.81 2.50
C LYS A 30 -3.53 27.09 3.71
N VAL A 31 -3.68 27.64 4.91
CA VAL A 31 -3.24 26.97 6.15
C VAL A 31 -4.09 25.73 6.44
N ALA A 32 -5.40 25.78 6.19
CA ALA A 32 -6.28 24.62 6.31
C ALA A 32 -5.87 23.51 5.31
N ASP A 33 -5.66 23.85 4.04
CA ASP A 33 -5.25 22.90 2.99
C ASP A 33 -3.91 22.22 3.31
N VAL A 34 -2.96 22.95 3.89
CA VAL A 34 -1.67 22.37 4.32
C VAL A 34 -1.86 21.43 5.51
N ARG A 35 -2.76 21.77 6.45
CA ARG A 35 -3.05 20.91 7.61
C ARG A 35 -3.73 19.61 7.20
N THR A 36 -4.69 19.66 6.29
CA THR A 36 -5.35 18.45 5.76
C THR A 36 -4.33 17.58 5.02
N GLU A 37 -3.50 18.18 4.14
CA GLU A 37 -2.44 17.44 3.43
C GLU A 37 -1.43 16.78 4.40
N MET A 38 -1.09 17.43 5.50
CA MET A 38 -0.25 16.85 6.54
C MET A 38 -0.91 15.64 7.22
N GLN A 39 -2.23 15.72 7.48
CA GLN A 39 -2.99 14.63 8.08
C GLN A 39 -3.08 13.44 7.12
N ASP A 40 -3.46 13.67 5.86
CA ASP A 40 -3.57 12.63 4.83
C ASP A 40 -2.24 11.90 4.63
N ARG A 41 -1.14 12.68 4.58
CA ARG A 41 0.21 12.12 4.45
C ARG A 41 0.61 11.29 5.68
N ALA A 42 0.25 11.73 6.88
CA ALA A 42 0.53 11.00 8.11
C ALA A 42 -0.28 9.69 8.17
N GLU A 43 -1.54 9.72 7.77
CA GLU A 43 -2.41 8.55 7.68
C GLU A 43 -1.90 7.56 6.63
N PHE A 44 -1.56 8.04 5.44
CA PHE A 44 -0.96 7.25 4.37
C PHE A 44 0.26 6.46 4.86
N PHE A 45 1.22 7.13 5.50
CA PHE A 45 2.42 6.45 5.99
C PHE A 45 2.15 5.50 7.17
N ARG A 46 1.14 5.80 7.99
CA ARG A 46 0.69 4.87 9.05
C ARG A 46 0.13 3.59 8.45
N ASN A 47 -0.78 3.71 7.49
CA ASN A 47 -1.40 2.58 6.79
C ASN A 47 -0.34 1.78 6.02
N LEU A 48 0.56 2.47 5.30
CA LEU A 48 1.69 1.84 4.61
C LEU A 48 2.58 1.03 5.57
N ARG A 49 2.87 1.58 6.76
CA ARG A 49 3.67 0.87 7.77
C ARG A 49 2.96 -0.40 8.25
N ILE A 50 1.65 -0.33 8.53
CA ILE A 50 0.86 -1.48 8.96
C ILE A 50 0.88 -2.57 7.87
N MET A 51 0.58 -2.18 6.62
CA MET A 51 0.61 -3.10 5.47
C MET A 51 1.98 -3.77 5.31
N LYS A 52 3.07 -3.00 5.40
CA LYS A 52 4.43 -3.56 5.30
C LYS A 52 4.74 -4.54 6.42
N MET A 53 4.33 -4.25 7.65
CA MET A 53 4.52 -5.16 8.78
C MET A 53 3.74 -6.46 8.59
N GLN A 54 2.48 -6.39 8.16
CA GLN A 54 1.67 -7.56 7.87
C GLN A 54 2.29 -8.42 6.76
N ARG A 55 2.70 -7.79 5.65
CA ARG A 55 3.33 -8.51 4.54
C ARG A 55 4.67 -9.17 4.91
N ARG A 56 5.46 -8.57 5.82
CA ARG A 56 6.67 -9.26 6.36
C ARG A 56 6.32 -10.51 7.15
N LYS A 57 5.26 -10.46 7.95
CA LYS A 57 4.79 -11.64 8.71
C LYS A 57 4.35 -12.74 7.75
N ILE A 58 3.52 -12.39 6.77
CA ILE A 58 3.07 -13.34 5.73
C ILE A 58 4.27 -13.94 4.98
N ALA A 59 5.24 -13.11 4.58
CA ALA A 59 6.44 -13.61 3.91
C ALA A 59 7.24 -14.60 4.77
N ALA A 60 7.35 -14.34 6.08
CA ALA A 60 8.01 -15.26 7.01
C ALA A 60 7.22 -16.57 7.18
N GLU A 61 5.90 -16.49 7.33
CA GLU A 61 5.02 -17.67 7.40
C GLU A 61 5.08 -18.52 6.12
N MET A 62 5.12 -17.89 4.94
CA MET A 62 5.27 -18.58 3.66
C MET A 62 6.65 -19.24 3.52
N ALA A 63 7.70 -18.65 4.10
CA ALA A 63 9.02 -19.27 4.14
C ALA A 63 9.02 -20.54 5.01
N PHE A 64 8.37 -20.50 6.18
CA PHE A 64 8.18 -21.69 7.02
C PHE A 64 7.38 -22.77 6.28
N LEU A 65 6.28 -22.38 5.62
CA LEU A 65 5.48 -23.30 4.80
C LEU A 65 6.32 -23.95 3.68
N ALA A 66 7.21 -23.19 3.03
CA ALA A 66 8.11 -23.73 2.02
C ALA A 66 9.10 -24.76 2.60
N ASP A 67 9.58 -24.56 3.83
CA ASP A 67 10.42 -25.54 4.52
C ASP A 67 9.65 -26.82 4.88
N ASP A 68 8.39 -26.70 5.33
CA ASP A 68 7.51 -27.85 5.57
C ASP A 68 7.23 -28.63 4.28
N LEU A 69 7.01 -27.94 3.16
CA LEU A 69 6.82 -28.56 1.85
C LEU A 69 8.08 -29.28 1.35
N ARG A 70 9.27 -28.75 1.63
CA ARG A 70 10.55 -29.45 1.36
C ARG A 70 10.68 -30.71 2.22
N ALA A 71 10.24 -30.67 3.47
CA ALA A 71 10.24 -31.85 4.32
C ALA A 71 9.28 -32.91 3.76
N LEU A 72 8.05 -32.51 3.39
CA LEU A 72 7.07 -33.38 2.76
C LEU A 72 7.60 -34.02 1.46
N GLN A 73 8.30 -33.24 0.62
CA GLN A 73 8.92 -33.76 -0.60
C GLN A 73 9.94 -34.88 -0.30
N ARG A 74 10.72 -34.75 0.78
CA ARG A 74 11.68 -35.78 1.22
C ARG A 74 10.96 -37.02 1.76
N GLU A 75 9.84 -36.83 2.45
CA GLU A 75 9.02 -37.93 2.94
C GLU A 75 8.41 -38.73 1.79
N VAL A 76 7.83 -38.08 0.77
CA VAL A 76 7.32 -38.76 -0.44
C VAL A 76 8.42 -39.58 -1.11
N ALA A 77 9.60 -38.98 -1.33
CA ALA A 77 10.75 -39.69 -1.89
C ALA A 77 11.30 -40.80 -0.98
N SER A 78 11.05 -40.74 0.33
CA SER A 78 11.39 -41.81 1.26
C SER A 78 10.38 -42.96 1.19
N VAL A 79 9.09 -42.66 1.06
CA VAL A 79 8.01 -43.65 0.90
C VAL A 79 8.20 -44.43 -0.39
N GLU A 80 8.45 -43.73 -1.50
CA GLU A 80 8.76 -44.33 -2.81
C GLU A 80 9.90 -45.35 -2.70
N ARG A 81 11.00 -44.99 -2.02
CA ARG A 81 12.16 -45.86 -1.84
C ARG A 81 11.90 -47.06 -0.92
N ARG A 82 11.09 -46.91 0.12
CA ARG A 82 10.81 -47.99 1.10
C ARG A 82 9.73 -48.95 0.64
N HIS A 83 8.81 -48.49 -0.21
CA HIS A 83 7.64 -49.24 -0.63
C HIS A 83 7.54 -49.26 -2.16
N PRO A 84 8.36 -50.06 -2.86
CA PRO A 84 8.40 -50.12 -4.32
C PRO A 84 7.12 -50.70 -4.95
N THR A 85 6.20 -51.22 -4.15
CA THR A 85 4.87 -51.70 -4.59
C THR A 85 3.80 -50.63 -4.54
N VAL A 86 4.12 -49.40 -4.10
CA VAL A 86 3.18 -48.27 -4.12
C VAL A 86 2.90 -47.90 -5.57
N ASP A 87 1.66 -47.49 -5.84
CA ASP A 87 1.25 -46.99 -7.16
C ASP A 87 2.13 -45.79 -7.56
N LEU A 88 2.97 -46.00 -8.57
CA LEU A 88 3.89 -44.99 -9.10
C LEU A 88 3.15 -43.74 -9.55
N LYS A 89 1.93 -43.89 -10.09
CA LYS A 89 1.12 -42.76 -10.54
C LYS A 89 0.73 -41.85 -9.37
N LEU A 90 0.39 -42.44 -8.23
CA LEU A 90 0.07 -41.69 -7.02
C LEU A 90 1.29 -40.96 -6.44
N VAL A 91 2.47 -41.59 -6.52
CA VAL A 91 3.75 -40.98 -6.11
C VAL A 91 4.11 -39.79 -7.00
N ASP A 92 3.96 -39.93 -8.31
CA ASP A 92 4.21 -38.85 -9.27
C ASP A 92 3.24 -37.68 -9.06
N GLU A 93 1.94 -37.96 -8.92
CA GLU A 93 0.91 -36.94 -8.63
C GLU A 93 1.20 -36.20 -7.32
N THR A 94 1.58 -36.91 -6.26
CA THR A 94 1.95 -36.28 -4.99
C THR A 94 3.24 -35.46 -5.09
N HIS A 95 4.23 -35.91 -5.86
CA HIS A 95 5.43 -35.13 -6.13
C HIS A 95 5.13 -33.82 -6.87
N ASP A 96 4.27 -33.86 -7.87
CA ASP A 96 3.88 -32.67 -8.64
C ASP A 96 3.10 -31.69 -7.77
N LEU A 97 2.13 -32.16 -6.97
CA LEU A 97 1.38 -31.31 -6.05
C LEU A 97 2.29 -30.62 -5.01
N VAL A 98 3.24 -31.35 -4.42
CA VAL A 98 4.19 -30.77 -3.46
C VAL A 98 5.12 -29.76 -4.13
N ARG A 99 5.55 -30.03 -5.37
CA ARG A 99 6.39 -29.11 -6.15
C ARG A 99 5.65 -27.82 -6.48
N ASP A 100 4.40 -27.93 -6.92
CA ASP A 100 3.57 -26.77 -7.26
C ASP A 100 3.24 -25.94 -6.02
N ALA A 101 2.91 -26.59 -4.89
CA ALA A 101 2.72 -25.91 -3.62
C ALA A 101 3.99 -25.18 -3.17
N LEU A 102 5.17 -25.81 -3.28
CA LEU A 102 6.44 -25.21 -2.90
C LEU A 102 6.75 -23.97 -3.75
N LYS A 103 6.50 -24.06 -5.06
CA LYS A 103 6.68 -22.94 -5.99
C LYS A 103 5.73 -21.80 -5.64
N ALA A 104 4.45 -22.09 -5.42
CA ALA A 104 3.46 -21.08 -5.06
C ALA A 104 3.81 -20.38 -3.74
N ALA A 105 4.18 -21.13 -2.71
CA ALA A 105 4.58 -20.58 -1.42
C ALA A 105 5.83 -19.70 -1.53
N SER A 106 6.83 -20.14 -2.30
CA SER A 106 8.07 -19.37 -2.51
C SER A 106 7.82 -18.07 -3.27
N VAL A 107 7.05 -18.11 -4.36
CA VAL A 107 6.70 -16.90 -5.14
C VAL A 107 5.91 -15.92 -4.27
N ALA A 108 4.91 -16.41 -3.52
CA ALA A 108 4.16 -15.56 -2.62
C ALA A 108 5.06 -14.93 -1.54
N ALA A 109 5.96 -15.71 -0.93
CA ALA A 109 6.93 -15.20 0.05
C ALA A 109 7.76 -14.05 -0.53
N ASP A 110 8.29 -14.23 -1.74
CA ASP A 110 9.12 -13.24 -2.43
C ASP A 110 8.33 -11.95 -2.76
N GLU A 111 7.10 -12.08 -3.25
CA GLU A 111 6.24 -10.93 -3.57
C GLU A 111 5.91 -10.10 -2.32
N TYR A 112 5.50 -10.78 -1.25
CA TYR A 112 5.19 -10.12 0.02
C TYR A 112 6.43 -9.46 0.63
N PHE A 113 7.59 -10.12 0.54
CA PHE A 113 8.85 -9.58 1.01
C PHE A 113 9.31 -8.37 0.19
N ALA A 114 9.23 -8.44 -1.15
CA ALA A 114 9.59 -7.39 -2.08
C ALA A 114 8.79 -6.11 -1.82
N PHE A 115 7.46 -6.23 -1.71
CA PHE A 115 6.61 -5.08 -1.36
C PHE A 115 7.00 -4.48 -0.01
N SER A 116 7.31 -5.31 0.98
CA SER A 116 7.67 -4.84 2.32
C SER A 116 8.95 -3.98 2.36
N ARG A 117 9.81 -4.12 1.35
CA ARG A 117 11.07 -3.39 1.17
C ARG A 117 10.95 -2.21 0.20
N GLN A 118 9.96 -2.23 -0.69
CA GLN A 118 9.78 -1.19 -1.70
C GLN A 118 9.61 0.20 -1.07
N ARG A 119 10.24 1.22 -1.66
CA ARG A 119 10.00 2.62 -1.30
C ARG A 119 8.73 3.10 -2.00
N ILE A 120 7.71 3.42 -1.21
CA ILE A 120 6.40 3.88 -1.69
C ILE A 120 6.22 5.31 -1.21
N TYR A 121 5.85 6.19 -2.13
CA TYR A 121 5.73 7.63 -1.91
C TYR A 121 4.28 8.07 -1.93
N TYR A 122 3.96 9.09 -1.14
CA TYR A 122 2.66 9.74 -1.17
C TYR A 122 2.57 10.64 -2.40
N ILE A 123 1.52 10.45 -3.21
CA ILE A 123 1.20 11.28 -4.39
C ILE A 123 -0.18 11.86 -4.16
N LYS A 124 -0.26 13.19 -4.01
CA LYS A 124 -1.49 13.92 -3.65
C LYS A 124 -2.63 13.72 -4.67
N GLU A 125 -2.29 13.62 -5.95
CA GLU A 125 -3.27 13.51 -7.06
C GLU A 125 -3.96 12.14 -7.13
N LEU A 126 -3.45 11.13 -6.43
CA LEU A 126 -4.01 9.77 -6.38
C LEU A 126 -4.82 9.50 -5.11
N ALA A 127 -4.92 10.47 -4.20
CA ALA A 127 -5.61 10.34 -2.91
C ALA A 127 -7.08 10.84 -2.95
N ALA A 128 -7.63 11.04 -4.15
CA ALA A 128 -8.98 11.55 -4.38
C ALA A 128 -10.04 10.44 -4.49
#